data_AF-A0A1Q9T0G3-F1
#
_entry.id   AF-A0A1Q9T0G3-F1
#
_cell.length_a   1.000
_cell.length_b   1.000
_cell.length_c   1.000
_cell.angle_alpha   90.00
_cell.angle_beta   90.00
_cell.angle_gamma   90.00
#
_symmetry.space_group_name_H-M   'P 1'
#
loop_
_entity.id
_entity.type
_entity.pdbx_description
1 polymer ?
#
loop_
_entity_poly.entity_id
_entity_poly.type
_entity_poly.pdbx_seq_one_letter_code
_entity_poly.pdbx_strand_id
1 'polypeptide(L)'
;MSVLVWGIKASLLAYVNGMPDGRVELAEVEEQGGRFHFAQDREADRADPAVRHFAGAVTLVGHHGLMRVVLADPWLRPTAPGAALSVADPDVVGARLAFARIERWAGGAASGTTLTSEGADLFFGPYAEGTELDDPRVVD
;
A
#
# COMPACT_ATOMS: atom_id res chain seq x y z
N MET A 1 -11.40 -8.18 14.12
CA MET A 1 -11.41 -6.82 13.53
C MET A 1 -10.54 -6.95 12.30
N SER A 2 -11.01 -6.55 11.12
CA SER A 2 -10.24 -6.80 9.91
C SER A 2 -8.97 -5.94 9.86
N VAL A 3 -7.89 -6.52 9.34
CA VAL A 3 -6.57 -5.89 9.18
C VAL A 3 -6.03 -6.24 7.81
N LEU A 4 -5.52 -5.24 7.09
CA LEU A 4 -4.72 -5.45 5.89
C LEU A 4 -3.26 -5.64 6.31
N VAL A 5 -2.70 -6.80 6.01
CA VAL A 5 -1.30 -7.13 6.26
C VAL A 5 -0.52 -7.12 4.95
N TRP A 6 0.45 -6.23 4.83
CA TRP A 6 1.14 -5.99 3.56
C TRP A 6 2.62 -5.65 3.74
N GLY A 7 3.50 -6.26 2.94
CA GLY A 7 4.95 -6.01 2.97
C GLY A 7 5.41 -4.87 2.05
N ILE A 8 4.50 -4.30 1.25
CA ILE A 8 4.79 -3.32 0.18
C ILE A 8 5.67 -3.93 -0.91
N LYS A 9 6.98 -4.04 -0.65
CA LYS A 9 7.98 -4.63 -1.53
C LYS A 9 9.26 -4.86 -0.72
N ALA A 10 9.64 -6.11 -0.51
CA ALA A 10 10.80 -6.46 0.31
C ALA A 10 12.11 -5.77 -0.13
N SER A 11 12.37 -5.67 -1.44
CA SER A 11 13.59 -5.00 -1.96
C SER A 11 13.61 -3.49 -1.75
N LEU A 12 12.44 -2.83 -1.75
CA LEU A 12 12.31 -1.42 -1.43
C LEU A 12 12.59 -1.16 0.05
N LEU A 13 12.00 -1.98 0.93
CA LEU A 13 12.26 -1.86 2.37
C LEU A 13 13.72 -2.14 2.71
N ALA A 14 14.34 -3.15 2.09
CA ALA A 14 15.75 -3.44 2.26
C ALA A 14 16.64 -2.28 1.80
N TYR A 15 16.29 -1.65 0.67
CA TYR A 15 16.98 -0.46 0.18
C TYR A 15 16.88 0.71 1.17
N VAL A 16 15.68 1.01 1.65
CA VAL A 16 15.46 2.09 2.63
C VAL A 16 16.23 1.84 3.92
N ASN A 17 16.10 0.64 4.50
CA ASN A 17 16.78 0.29 5.75
C ASN A 17 18.31 0.19 5.61
N GLY A 18 18.83 0.02 4.40
CA GLY A 18 20.27 -0.01 4.13
C GLY A 18 20.93 1.35 4.02
N MET A 19 20.15 2.44 3.90
CA MET A 19 20.69 3.79 3.80
C MET A 19 21.06 4.34 5.19
N PRO A 20 22.18 5.08 5.34
CA PRO A 20 22.57 5.67 6.63
C PRO A 20 21.52 6.63 7.22
N ASP A 21 20.73 7.27 6.37
CA ASP A 21 19.66 8.22 6.73
C ASP A 21 18.25 7.67 6.41
N GLY A 22 18.18 6.42 5.98
CA GLY A 22 16.95 5.76 5.60
C GLY A 22 16.07 5.45 6.81
N ARG A 23 14.77 5.66 6.67
CA ARG A 23 13.80 5.37 7.74
C ARG A 23 12.42 5.03 7.22
N VAL A 24 11.71 4.23 8.01
CA VAL A 24 10.30 3.92 7.84
C VAL A 24 9.54 4.56 8.99
N GLU A 25 8.72 5.55 8.69
CA GLU A 25 7.86 6.24 9.65
C GLU A 25 6.45 5.62 9.59
N LEU A 26 5.85 5.33 10.74
CA LEU A 26 4.53 4.71 10.86
C LEU A 26 3.56 5.68 11.55
N ALA A 27 2.33 5.76 11.04
CA ALA A 27 1.23 6.45 11.69
C ALA A 27 0.02 5.53 11.73
N GLU A 28 -0.45 5.18 12.93
CA GLU A 28 -1.61 4.29 13.13
C GLU A 28 -1.50 2.92 12.44
N VAL A 29 -0.26 2.45 12.27
CA VAL A 29 0.09 1.17 11.65
C VAL A 29 1.04 0.42 12.57
N GLU A 30 0.79 -0.87 12.77
CA GLU A 30 1.72 -1.76 13.46
C GLU A 30 2.63 -2.47 12.45
N GLU A 31 3.88 -2.72 12.82
CA GLU A 31 4.82 -3.52 12.02
C GLU A 31 5.15 -4.81 12.75
N GLN A 32 5.02 -5.94 12.05
CA GLN A 32 5.39 -7.24 12.56
C GLN A 32 5.99 -8.12 11.47
N GLY A 33 7.29 -8.41 11.59
CA GLY A 33 7.98 -9.38 10.73
C GLY A 33 8.10 -8.92 9.27
N GLY A 34 8.37 -7.63 9.07
CA GLY A 34 8.50 -6.99 7.75
C GLY A 34 7.16 -6.74 7.07
N ARG A 35 6.07 -6.72 7.83
CA ARG A 35 4.70 -6.52 7.30
C ARG A 35 3.98 -5.46 8.13
N PHE A 36 3.26 -4.60 7.43
CA PHE A 36 2.49 -3.51 7.99
C PHE A 36 1.03 -3.93 8.15
N HIS A 37 0.46 -3.63 9.30
CA HIS A 37 -0.88 -3.99 9.72
C HIS A 37 -1.74 -2.72 9.75
N PHE A 38 -2.51 -2.50 8.69
CA PHE A 38 -3.44 -1.38 8.59
C PHE A 38 -4.81 -1.81 9.12
N ALA A 39 -5.31 -1.12 10.15
CA ALA A 39 -6.61 -1.43 10.74
C ALA A 39 -7.75 -1.02 9.81
N GLN A 40 -8.85 -1.79 9.82
CA GLN A 40 -10.05 -1.46 9.05
C GLN A 40 -10.69 -0.15 9.51
N ASP A 41 -10.98 0.73 8.55
CA ASP A 41 -11.80 1.92 8.76
C ASP A 41 -13.28 1.59 8.55
N ARG A 42 -13.96 1.35 9.67
CA ARG A 42 -15.38 0.99 9.68
C ARG A 42 -16.32 2.15 9.39
N GLU A 43 -15.87 3.39 9.52
CA GLU A 43 -16.70 4.55 9.19
C GLU A 43 -16.73 4.73 7.67
N ALA A 44 -15.57 4.64 7.02
CA ALA A 44 -15.46 4.68 5.57
C ALA A 44 -16.16 3.48 4.88
N ASP A 45 -16.09 2.28 5.45
CA ASP A 45 -16.82 1.10 4.93
C ASP A 45 -18.34 1.30 4.82
N ARG A 46 -18.94 2.19 5.62
CA ARG A 46 -20.38 2.49 5.52
C ARG A 46 -20.72 3.32 4.29
N ALA A 47 -19.75 4.05 3.74
CA ALA A 47 -19.95 4.90 2.57
C ALA A 47 -19.93 4.09 1.26
N ASP A 48 -19.04 3.10 1.15
CA ASP A 48 -18.98 2.18 0.02
C ASP A 48 -18.74 0.73 0.50
N PRO A 49 -19.80 -0.07 0.71
CA PRO A 49 -19.66 -1.43 1.21
C PRO A 49 -19.00 -2.39 0.20
N ALA A 50 -18.80 -1.97 -1.06
CA ALA A 50 -18.06 -2.75 -2.05
C ALA A 50 -16.54 -2.59 -1.90
N VAL A 51 -16.07 -1.63 -1.09
CA VAL A 51 -14.65 -1.36 -0.85
C VAL A 51 -14.31 -1.72 0.59
N ARG A 52 -13.15 -2.34 0.78
CA ARG A 52 -12.57 -2.53 2.12
C ARG A 52 -11.63 -1.37 2.39
N HIS A 53 -11.95 -0.57 3.39
CA HIS A 53 -11.19 0.60 3.78
C HIS A 53 -10.27 0.26 4.95
N PHE A 54 -9.01 0.67 4.85
CA PHE A 54 -8.04 0.57 5.92
C PHE A 54 -7.40 1.94 6.12
N ALA A 55 -6.98 2.21 7.35
CA ALA A 55 -6.42 3.48 7.77
C ALA A 55 -4.96 3.33 8.20
N GLY A 56 -4.27 4.47 8.22
CA GLY A 56 -2.89 4.60 8.68
C GLY A 56 -1.91 4.73 7.53
N ALA A 57 -0.67 5.08 7.84
CA ALA A 57 0.35 5.39 6.85
C ALA A 57 1.71 4.75 7.14
N VAL A 58 2.36 4.35 6.06
CA VAL A 58 3.78 4.01 6.02
C VAL A 58 4.49 5.05 5.16
N THR A 59 5.47 5.74 5.72
CA THR A 59 6.28 6.70 4.98
C THR A 59 7.74 6.24 4.89
N LEU A 60 8.22 6.08 3.67
CA LEU A 60 9.59 5.72 3.37
C LEU A 60 10.40 6.99 3.10
N VAL A 61 11.48 7.20 3.85
CA VAL A 61 12.34 8.37 3.70
C VAL A 61 13.80 7.96 3.49
N GLY A 62 14.49 8.68 2.61
CA GLY A 62 15.94 8.57 2.39
C GLY A 62 16.47 9.76 1.59
N HIS A 63 17.75 9.72 1.21
CA HIS A 63 18.40 10.78 0.41
C HIS A 63 18.24 12.18 0.99
N HIS A 64 18.48 12.32 2.30
CA HIS A 64 18.32 13.53 3.08
C HIS A 64 16.91 14.15 2.97
N GLY A 65 15.89 13.30 2.79
CA GLY A 65 14.49 13.71 2.67
C GLY A 65 14.02 13.96 1.24
N LEU A 66 14.91 13.87 0.24
CA LEU A 66 14.51 13.98 -1.17
C LEU A 66 13.66 12.79 -1.61
N MET A 67 13.96 11.59 -1.12
CA MET A 67 13.06 10.46 -1.25
C MET A 67 12.07 10.50 -0.11
N ARG A 68 10.80 10.70 -0.42
CA ARG A 68 9.68 10.57 0.50
C ARG A 68 8.50 9.92 -0.22
N VAL A 69 8.21 8.67 0.09
CA VAL A 69 7.05 7.94 -0.46
C VAL A 69 6.08 7.67 0.67
N VAL A 70 4.84 8.16 0.54
CA VAL A 70 3.78 7.98 1.52
C VAL A 70 2.75 7.01 0.97
N LEU A 71 2.53 5.92 1.70
CA LEU A 71 1.47 4.95 1.40
C LEU A 71 0.47 5.01 2.55
N ALA A 72 -0.60 5.76 2.35
CA ALA A 72 -1.61 6.04 3.36
C ALA A 72 -2.99 5.50 2.94
N ASP A 73 -3.73 5.05 3.95
CA ASP A 73 -5.12 4.64 3.88
C ASP A 73 -5.40 3.67 2.71
N PRO A 74 -4.77 2.48 2.68
CA PRO A 74 -4.92 1.57 1.54
C PRO A 74 -6.36 1.05 1.43
N TRP A 75 -6.96 1.12 0.25
CA TRP A 75 -8.32 0.61 0.00
C TRP A 75 -8.30 -0.48 -1.05
N LEU A 76 -9.06 -1.55 -0.81
CA LEU A 76 -9.22 -2.66 -1.73
C LEU A 76 -10.62 -2.68 -2.33
N ARG A 77 -10.70 -2.54 -3.66
CA ARG A 77 -11.94 -2.69 -4.44
C ARG A 77 -11.88 -3.99 -5.24
N PRO A 78 -12.75 -4.98 -5.00
CA PRO A 78 -12.82 -6.19 -5.82
C PRO A 78 -13.17 -5.87 -7.28
N THR A 79 -12.48 -6.51 -8.22
CA THR A 79 -12.67 -6.35 -9.68
C THR A 79 -12.66 -7.71 -10.38
N ALA A 80 -13.29 -8.72 -9.76
CA ALA A 80 -13.35 -10.14 -10.15
C ALA A 80 -12.68 -10.51 -11.50
N PRO A 81 -11.62 -11.35 -11.52
CA PRO A 81 -11.18 -12.24 -10.44
C PRO A 81 -10.23 -11.59 -9.41
N GLY A 82 -9.87 -10.32 -9.61
CA GLY A 82 -8.85 -9.63 -8.83
C GLY A 82 -9.40 -8.53 -7.92
N ALA A 83 -8.53 -7.57 -7.62
CA ALA A 83 -8.87 -6.34 -6.93
C ALA A 83 -7.99 -5.17 -7.40
N ALA A 84 -8.47 -3.96 -7.21
CA ALA A 84 -7.68 -2.75 -7.29
C ALA A 84 -7.29 -2.29 -5.88
N LEU A 85 -6.01 -1.97 -5.70
CA LEU A 85 -5.47 -1.34 -4.49
C LEU A 85 -5.23 0.14 -4.80
N SER A 86 -5.85 1.02 -4.02
CA SER A 86 -5.58 2.45 -4.06
C SER A 86 -4.99 2.92 -2.74
N VAL A 87 -4.31 4.06 -2.78
CA VAL A 87 -3.83 4.80 -1.58
C VAL A 87 -4.30 6.25 -1.66
N ALA A 88 -4.22 6.98 -0.55
CA ALA A 88 -4.47 8.41 -0.57
C ALA A 88 -3.45 9.08 -1.49
N ASP A 89 -3.94 9.96 -2.38
CA ASP A 89 -3.05 10.71 -3.25
C ASP A 89 -2.24 11.72 -2.40
N PRO A 90 -0.90 11.67 -2.42
CA PRO A 90 -0.07 12.55 -1.60
C PRO A 90 -0.06 14.01 -2.10
N ASP A 91 -0.39 14.23 -3.38
CA ASP A 91 -0.31 15.53 -4.04
C ASP A 91 -1.70 16.21 -4.15
N VAL A 92 -2.78 15.43 -4.14
CA VAL A 92 -4.16 15.92 -4.29
C VAL A 92 -5.04 15.50 -3.12
N VAL A 93 -5.31 16.46 -2.22
CA VAL A 93 -6.14 16.23 -1.03
C VAL A 93 -7.53 15.69 -1.40
N GLY A 94 -7.90 14.57 -0.78
CA GLY A 94 -9.19 13.90 -0.98
C GLY A 94 -9.26 13.05 -2.26
N ALA A 95 -8.21 13.04 -3.09
CA ALA A 95 -8.11 12.13 -4.21
C ALA A 95 -7.48 10.80 -3.79
N ARG A 96 -7.65 9.81 -4.68
CA ARG A 96 -7.13 8.47 -4.52
C ARG A 96 -6.27 8.15 -5.73
N LEU A 97 -5.07 7.64 -5.47
CA LEU A 97 -4.14 7.19 -6.50
C LEU A 97 -4.37 5.70 -6.74
N ALA A 98 -4.54 5.30 -8.00
CA ALA A 98 -4.72 3.90 -8.37
C ALA A 98 -3.37 3.18 -8.28
N PHE A 99 -2.98 2.70 -7.10
CA PHE A 99 -1.62 2.29 -6.79
C PHE A 99 -1.21 0.95 -7.43
N ALA A 100 -2.04 -0.09 -7.28
CA ALA A 100 -1.69 -1.42 -7.75
C ALA A 100 -2.91 -2.21 -8.25
N ARG A 101 -2.64 -3.15 -9.16
CA ARG A 101 -3.58 -4.17 -9.60
C ARG A 101 -3.23 -5.48 -8.91
N ILE A 102 -4.25 -6.21 -8.48
CA ILE A 102 -4.14 -7.58 -7.99
C ILE A 102 -4.79 -8.51 -9.01
N GLU A 103 -4.03 -9.46 -9.55
CA GLU A 103 -4.53 -10.40 -10.57
C GLU A 103 -5.64 -11.31 -10.03
N ARG A 104 -5.44 -11.88 -8.84
CA ARG A 104 -6.38 -12.79 -8.19
C ARG A 104 -6.60 -12.39 -6.73
N TRP A 105 -7.85 -12.33 -6.31
CA TRP A 105 -8.23 -12.08 -4.93
C TRP A 105 -9.24 -13.13 -4.45
N ALA A 106 -8.84 -13.96 -3.49
CA ALA A 106 -9.67 -15.05 -2.99
C ALA A 106 -9.47 -15.24 -1.48
N GLY A 107 -10.57 -15.34 -0.73
CA GLY A 107 -10.53 -15.60 0.72
C GLY A 107 -9.72 -14.56 1.53
N GLY A 108 -9.62 -13.33 1.03
CA GLY A 108 -8.82 -12.28 1.66
C GLY A 108 -7.33 -12.29 1.27
N ALA A 109 -6.87 -13.18 0.40
CA ALA A 109 -5.48 -13.20 -0.07
C ALA A 109 -5.36 -12.70 -1.51
N ALA A 110 -4.38 -11.82 -1.75
CA ALA A 110 -3.94 -11.44 -3.09
C ALA A 110 -2.98 -12.45 -3.69
N SER A 111 -2.94 -12.49 -5.02
CA SER A 111 -1.88 -13.10 -5.80
C SER A 111 -1.65 -12.28 -7.07
N GLY A 112 -0.38 -11.99 -7.38
CA GLY A 112 0.01 -11.26 -8.59
C GLY A 112 -0.24 -9.77 -8.47
N THR A 113 0.22 -9.16 -7.37
CA THR A 113 0.12 -7.71 -7.14
C THR A 113 1.21 -6.96 -7.92
N THR A 114 0.81 -6.03 -8.78
CA THR A 114 1.73 -5.23 -9.60
C THR A 114 1.36 -3.75 -9.60
N LEU A 115 2.35 -2.88 -9.74
CA LEU A 115 2.14 -1.44 -9.86
C LEU A 115 1.34 -1.11 -11.13
N THR A 116 0.46 -0.13 -11.02
CA THR A 116 -0.06 0.61 -12.18
C THR A 116 0.98 1.63 -12.66
N SER A 117 0.68 2.37 -13.74
CA SER A 117 1.46 3.56 -14.10
C SER A 117 1.50 4.60 -12.98
N GLU A 118 0.33 4.99 -12.43
CA GLU A 118 0.25 5.99 -11.36
C GLU A 118 1.02 5.56 -10.10
N GLY A 119 0.93 4.28 -9.73
CA GLY A 119 1.68 3.72 -8.61
C GLY A 119 3.19 3.73 -8.84
N ALA A 120 3.64 3.52 -10.08
CA ALA A 120 5.05 3.59 -10.43
C ALA A 120 5.59 5.03 -10.37
N ASP A 121 4.78 6.01 -10.76
CA ASP A 121 5.16 7.42 -10.77
C ASP A 121 5.49 7.94 -9.37
N LEU A 122 4.86 7.42 -8.31
CA LEU A 122 5.16 7.74 -6.91
C LEU A 122 6.63 7.50 -6.52
N PHE A 123 7.35 6.66 -7.25
CA PHE A 123 8.73 6.32 -6.94
C PHE A 123 9.76 7.16 -7.72
N PHE A 124 9.32 8.05 -8.61
CA PHE A 124 10.18 8.94 -9.40
C PHE A 124 11.18 8.21 -10.33
N GLY A 125 10.72 7.11 -10.95
CA GLY A 125 11.43 6.44 -12.06
C GLY A 125 12.14 5.08 -11.85
N PRO A 126 12.41 4.56 -10.63
CA PRO A 126 13.09 3.26 -10.48
C PRO A 126 12.16 2.07 -10.78
N TYR A 127 10.85 2.29 -10.85
CA TYR A 127 9.85 1.27 -11.15
C TYR A 127 8.98 1.70 -12.33
N ALA A 128 8.40 0.71 -13.01
CA ALA A 128 7.46 0.89 -14.10
C ALA A 128 6.15 0.15 -13.81
N GLU A 129 5.11 0.42 -14.61
CA GLU A 129 3.89 -0.39 -14.61
C GLU A 129 4.23 -1.89 -14.73
N GLY A 130 3.52 -2.72 -13.99
CA GLY A 130 3.76 -4.17 -13.96
C GLY A 130 4.86 -4.61 -12.99
N THR A 131 5.58 -3.67 -12.34
CA THR A 131 6.55 -4.03 -11.29
C THR A 131 5.86 -4.79 -10.16
N GLU A 132 6.39 -5.97 -9.85
CA GLU A 132 5.85 -6.82 -8.79
C GLU A 132 6.00 -6.19 -7.40
N LEU A 133 4.95 -6.38 -6.60
CA LEU A 133 4.85 -5.98 -5.20
C LEU A 133 4.61 -7.21 -4.33
N ASP A 134 4.77 -7.04 -3.02
CA ASP A 134 4.39 -8.09 -2.08
C ASP A 134 2.85 -8.21 -2.06
N ASP A 135 2.33 -9.44 -2.07
CA ASP A 135 0.89 -9.68 -2.04
C ASP A 135 0.28 -9.33 -0.65
N PRO A 136 -0.71 -8.42 -0.59
CA PRO A 136 -1.43 -8.14 0.64
C PRO A 136 -2.39 -9.28 1.02
N ARG A 137 -2.72 -9.35 2.32
CA ARG A 137 -3.77 -10.23 2.84
C ARG A 137 -4.67 -9.47 3.81
N VAL A 138 -5.94 -9.81 3.85
CA VAL A 138 -6.89 -9.36 4.87
C VAL A 138 -7.10 -10.48 5.87
N VAL A 139 -6.94 -10.16 7.15
CA VAL A 139 -7.16 -11.05 8.30
C VAL A 139 -8.30 -10.46 9.13
N ASP A 140 -9.33 -11.25 9.45
CA ASP A 140 -10.54 -10.80 10.17
C ASP A 140 -10.49 -11.03 11.69
#